data_AF-A0A7G2ET47-F1
#
_entry.id   AF-A0A7G2ET47-F1
#
_cell.length_a   1.000
_cell.length_b   1.000
_cell.length_c   1.000
_cell.angle_alpha   90.00
_cell.angle_beta   90.00
_cell.angle_gamma   90.00
#
_symmetry.space_group_name_H-M   'P 1'
#
loop_
_entity.id
_entity.type
_entity.pdbx_description
1 polymer ?
#
loop_
_entity_poly.entity_id
_entity_poly.type
_entity_poly.pdbx_seq_one_letter_code
_entity_poly.pdbx_strand_id
1 'polypeptide(L)'
;MGSCLSSRVLNKSSSGLDDLHLSSCHLNARSDVYSFGVVLLELLCGRQALDHNRPAKEQNLVDWARPYLTSRRKVLLIVDTRLNSQYKPEGAVRLASIAVQCLSFEPKSRPTMDQVVRALVQLQDSVVKPANVDPLKVKDTKKLVGLKTEDKYQRNGLNKKTVGL
;
A
#
# COMPACT_ATOMS: atom_id res chain seq x y z
N MET A 1 -15.81 -12.58 3.68
CA MET A 1 -14.43 -13.10 3.82
C MET A 1 -13.48 -11.98 3.41
N GLY A 2 -12.69 -11.45 4.35
CA GLY A 2 -11.66 -10.45 4.04
C GLY A 2 -11.71 -9.23 4.95
N SER A 3 -11.00 -9.31 6.08
CA SER A 3 -10.21 -8.24 6.71
C SER A 3 -9.83 -8.70 8.13
N CYS A 4 -8.57 -9.09 8.34
CA CYS A 4 -7.99 -9.14 9.68
C CYS A 4 -7.59 -7.72 10.07
N LEU A 5 -8.59 -6.87 10.32
CA LEU A 5 -8.41 -5.57 10.94
C LEU A 5 -9.29 -5.51 12.18
N SER A 6 -8.88 -6.21 13.25
CA SER A 6 -9.06 -5.76 14.64
C SER A 6 -8.67 -6.88 15.60
N SER A 7 -7.54 -6.71 16.29
CA SER A 7 -7.27 -7.43 17.54
C SER A 7 -6.54 -6.48 18.48
N ARG A 8 -7.25 -5.42 18.90
CA ARG A 8 -6.86 -4.63 20.08
C ARG A 8 -8.02 -4.38 21.05
N VAL A 9 -9.11 -5.15 20.96
CA VAL A 9 -10.17 -5.10 21.98
C VAL A 9 -10.83 -6.48 22.10
N LEU A 10 -10.16 -7.47 22.68
CA LEU A 10 -10.89 -8.56 23.34
C LEU A 10 -10.20 -8.92 24.65
N ASN A 11 -11.00 -8.69 25.68
CA ASN A 11 -10.79 -8.90 27.09
C ASN A 11 -10.21 -10.29 27.38
N LYS A 12 -9.28 -10.34 28.33
CA LYS A 12 -8.68 -11.56 28.86
C LYS A 12 -9.75 -12.33 29.63
N SER A 13 -10.20 -13.46 29.09
CA SER A 13 -10.90 -14.50 29.88
C SER A 13 -10.68 -15.87 29.24
N SER A 14 -10.21 -16.77 30.11
CA SER A 14 -9.95 -18.19 29.95
C SER A 14 -10.86 -18.96 29.00
N SER A 15 -10.28 -19.78 28.12
CA SER A 15 -10.25 -21.25 28.17
C SER A 15 -9.94 -21.76 26.77
N GLY A 16 -8.90 -22.59 26.64
CA GLY A 16 -8.34 -22.98 25.35
C GLY A 16 -9.35 -23.66 24.45
N LEU A 17 -9.43 -23.18 23.20
CA LEU A 17 -9.96 -23.86 22.01
C LEU A 17 -9.73 -22.94 20.81
N ASP A 18 -8.49 -22.81 20.31
CA ASP A 18 -8.21 -22.41 18.91
C ASP A 18 -6.71 -22.17 18.63
N ASP A 19 -5.92 -23.24 18.62
CA ASP A 19 -4.69 -23.30 17.78
C ASP A 19 -5.01 -23.17 16.26
N LEU A 20 -6.29 -23.04 15.92
CA LEU A 20 -6.82 -22.99 14.55
C LEU A 20 -7.11 -21.56 14.04
N HIS A 21 -6.97 -20.51 14.86
CA HIS A 21 -7.14 -19.13 14.37
C HIS A 21 -5.81 -18.44 14.01
N LEU A 22 -4.66 -18.93 14.49
CA LEU A 22 -3.37 -18.35 14.11
C LEU A 22 -2.97 -18.72 12.66
N SER A 23 -3.57 -19.78 12.12
CA SER A 23 -3.23 -20.37 10.81
C SER A 23 -3.92 -19.71 9.61
N SER A 24 -4.79 -18.73 9.81
CA SER A 24 -5.36 -17.91 8.71
C SER A 24 -4.81 -16.48 8.65
N CYS A 25 -3.76 -16.17 9.41
CA CYS A 25 -2.87 -15.04 9.12
C CYS A 25 -2.07 -15.33 7.84
N HIS A 26 -2.77 -15.45 6.72
CA HIS A 26 -2.20 -15.28 5.40
C HIS A 26 -1.85 -13.79 5.28
N LEU A 27 -0.76 -13.38 5.96
CA LEU A 27 -0.02 -12.14 5.75
C LEU A 27 0.58 -12.20 4.35
N ASN A 28 -0.30 -12.26 3.36
CA ASN A 28 0.10 -12.42 1.99
C ASN A 28 0.52 -11.03 1.55
N ALA A 29 1.73 -10.88 1.00
CA ALA A 29 2.22 -9.59 0.50
C ALA A 29 1.21 -8.90 -0.46
N ARG A 30 0.31 -9.67 -1.07
CA ARG A 30 -0.81 -9.19 -1.91
C ARG A 30 -1.93 -8.49 -1.12
N SER A 31 -2.16 -8.85 0.14
CA SER A 31 -3.08 -8.15 1.04
C SER A 31 -2.54 -6.78 1.40
N ASP A 32 -1.23 -6.68 1.67
CA ASP A 32 -0.58 -5.40 1.93
C ASP A 32 -0.65 -4.47 0.72
N VAL A 33 -0.47 -5.01 -0.49
CA VAL A 33 -0.67 -4.27 -1.75
C VAL A 33 -2.10 -3.75 -1.86
N TYR A 34 -3.11 -4.54 -1.49
CA TYR A 34 -4.50 -4.08 -1.53
C TYR A 34 -4.74 -2.93 -0.56
N SER A 35 -4.32 -3.09 0.70
CA SER A 35 -4.43 -2.04 1.72
C SER A 35 -3.68 -0.77 1.29
N PHE A 36 -2.51 -0.91 0.67
CA PHE A 36 -1.80 0.22 0.09
C PHE A 36 -2.57 0.90 -1.04
N GLY A 37 -3.24 0.12 -1.90
CA GLY A 37 -4.15 0.65 -2.92
C GLY A 37 -5.29 1.49 -2.35
N VAL A 38 -5.85 1.09 -1.20
CA VAL A 38 -6.87 1.88 -0.48
C VAL A 38 -6.28 3.20 0.00
N VAL A 39 -5.07 3.18 0.58
CA VAL A 39 -4.36 4.38 1.03
C VAL A 39 -4.05 5.33 -0.14
N LEU A 40 -3.62 4.81 -1.29
CA LEU A 40 -3.39 5.63 -2.49
C LEU A 40 -4.67 6.35 -2.94
N LEU A 41 -5.81 5.67 -2.87
CA LEU A 41 -7.10 6.24 -3.20
C LEU A 41 -7.54 7.27 -2.15
N GLU A 42 -7.27 7.02 -0.87
CA GLU A 42 -7.50 7.96 0.24
C GLU A 42 -6.76 9.29 0.01
N LEU A 43 -5.48 9.19 -0.35
CA LEU A 43 -4.63 10.35 -0.65
C LEU A 43 -5.08 11.10 -1.90
N LEU A 44 -5.52 10.38 -2.94
CA LEU A 44 -6.00 10.99 -4.17
C LEU A 44 -7.32 11.75 -3.97
N CYS A 45 -8.24 11.19 -3.17
CA CYS A 45 -9.60 11.71 -3.00
C CYS A 45 -9.76 12.63 -1.79
N GLY A 46 -8.85 12.59 -0.80
CA GLY A 46 -8.96 13.34 0.45
C GLY A 46 -10.15 12.90 1.31
N ARG A 47 -10.63 11.66 1.14
CA ARG A 47 -11.78 11.06 1.84
C ARG A 47 -11.31 9.85 2.62
N GLN A 48 -11.85 9.62 3.81
CA GLN A 48 -11.53 8.42 4.62
C GLN A 48 -11.92 7.13 3.89
N ALA A 49 -11.12 6.06 4.05
CA ALA A 49 -11.40 4.74 3.48
C ALA A 49 -12.74 4.14 3.94
N LEU A 50 -13.10 4.38 5.22
CA LEU A 50 -14.36 4.01 5.83
C LEU A 50 -14.97 5.21 6.55
N ASP A 51 -16.13 5.68 6.08
CA ASP A 51 -16.83 6.84 6.64
C ASP A 51 -18.27 6.46 6.98
N HIS A 52 -18.54 6.23 8.27
CA HIS A 52 -19.87 5.81 8.74
C HIS A 52 -20.92 6.92 8.70
N ASN A 53 -20.51 8.18 8.52
CA ASN A 53 -21.43 9.31 8.42
C ASN A 53 -22.04 9.44 7.02
N ARG A 54 -21.58 8.65 6.05
CA ARG A 54 -22.10 8.62 4.68
C ARG A 54 -23.21 7.59 4.51
N PRO A 55 -24.05 7.72 3.46
CA PRO A 55 -25.02 6.69 3.10
C PRO A 55 -24.36 5.33 2.95
N ALA A 56 -25.06 4.25 3.32
CA ALA A 56 -24.51 2.87 3.37
C ALA A 56 -23.70 2.45 2.13
N LYS A 57 -24.10 2.89 0.94
CA LYS A 57 -23.44 2.56 -0.34
C LYS A 57 -22.14 3.36 -0.61
N GLU A 58 -21.89 4.42 0.15
CA GLU A 58 -20.72 5.31 0.03
C GLU A 58 -19.77 5.24 1.22
N GLN A 59 -20.08 4.41 2.23
CA GLN A 59 -19.23 4.27 3.41
C GLN A 59 -17.87 3.67 3.06
N ASN A 60 -17.83 2.76 2.08
CA ASN A 60 -16.61 2.19 1.55
C ASN A 60 -16.08 3.03 0.38
N LEU A 61 -14.88 3.59 0.55
CA LEU A 61 -14.24 4.44 -0.46
C LEU A 61 -14.04 3.72 -1.79
N VAL A 62 -13.66 2.43 -1.77
CA VAL A 62 -13.38 1.67 -2.99
C VAL A 62 -14.66 1.48 -3.79
N ASP A 63 -15.74 1.06 -3.13
CA ASP A 63 -17.03 0.83 -3.80
C ASP A 63 -17.62 2.12 -4.35
N TRP A 64 -17.49 3.23 -3.61
CA TRP A 64 -17.84 4.56 -4.11
C TRP A 64 -17.00 4.99 -5.32
N ALA A 65 -15.69 4.72 -5.32
CA ALA A 65 -14.78 5.19 -6.36
C ALA A 65 -14.84 4.36 -7.66
N ARG A 66 -15.21 3.08 -7.59
CA ARG A 66 -15.33 2.17 -8.75
C ARG A 66 -15.94 2.79 -10.02
N PRO A 67 -17.12 3.45 -9.99
CA PRO A 67 -17.72 4.05 -11.20
C PRO A 67 -16.93 5.23 -11.78
N TYR A 68 -16.04 5.85 -11.01
CA TYR A 68 -15.21 6.98 -11.43
C TYR A 68 -13.87 6.53 -12.02
N LEU A 69 -13.38 5.36 -11.60
CA LEU A 69 -12.11 4.78 -12.05
C LEU A 69 -12.17 4.20 -13.47
N THR A 70 -13.32 4.25 -14.15
CA THR A 70 -13.52 3.72 -15.52
C THR A 70 -12.92 4.60 -16.61
N SER A 71 -12.75 5.90 -16.36
CA SER A 71 -12.33 6.83 -17.41
C SER A 71 -11.47 7.94 -16.87
N ARG A 72 -10.45 8.33 -17.65
CA ARG A 72 -9.53 9.42 -17.31
C ARG A 72 -10.23 10.71 -16.87
N ARG A 73 -11.31 11.10 -17.55
CA ARG A 73 -12.09 12.31 -17.19
C ARG A 73 -12.80 12.17 -15.86
N LYS A 74 -13.36 10.99 -15.57
CA LYS A 74 -14.09 10.71 -14.33
C LYS A 74 -13.16 10.64 -13.12
N VAL A 75 -11.93 10.14 -13.30
CA VAL A 75 -10.91 10.15 -12.25
C VAL A 75 -10.64 11.58 -11.77
N LEU A 76 -10.58 12.57 -12.66
CA LEU A 76 -10.35 13.96 -12.28
C LEU A 76 -11.49 14.58 -11.46
N LEU A 77 -12.70 14.01 -11.50
CA LEU A 77 -13.85 14.48 -10.72
C LEU A 77 -13.78 14.06 -9.24
N ILE A 78 -12.98 13.03 -8.92
CA ILE A 78 -12.86 12.50 -7.56
C ILE A 78 -11.55 12.89 -6.87
N VAL A 79 -10.70 13.68 -7.53
CA VAL A 79 -9.47 14.19 -6.93
C VAL A 79 -9.81 15.21 -5.84
N ASP A 80 -9.06 15.18 -4.73
CA ASP A 80 -9.24 16.13 -3.61
C ASP A 80 -9.23 17.57 -4.12
N THR A 81 -10.34 18.27 -3.92
CA THR A 81 -10.53 19.67 -4.33
C THR A 81 -9.55 20.59 -3.61
N ARG A 82 -9.08 20.21 -2.41
CA ARG A 82 -8.09 20.96 -1.62
C ARG A 82 -6.71 21.00 -2.26
N LEU A 83 -6.44 20.14 -3.25
CA LEU A 83 -5.20 20.20 -4.02
C LEU A 83 -5.10 21.43 -4.93
N ASN A 84 -6.18 22.23 -5.09
CA ASN A 84 -6.17 23.56 -5.72
C ASN A 84 -5.32 23.66 -7.01
N SER A 85 -5.45 22.69 -7.91
CA SER A 85 -4.68 22.61 -9.18
C SER A 85 -3.15 22.46 -9.04
N GLN A 86 -2.62 22.13 -7.86
CA GLN A 86 -1.20 21.86 -7.64
C GLN A 86 -0.74 20.49 -8.14
N TYR A 87 -1.52 19.84 -9.00
CA TYR A 87 -1.22 18.54 -9.57
C TYR A 87 -1.39 18.56 -11.08
N LYS A 88 -0.56 17.76 -11.77
CA LYS A 88 -0.75 17.51 -13.20
C LYS A 88 -1.88 16.50 -13.38
N PRO A 89 -2.89 16.74 -14.23
CA PRO A 89 -3.96 15.78 -14.50
C PRO A 89 -3.44 14.40 -14.90
N GLU A 90 -2.35 14.34 -15.66
CA GLU A 90 -1.67 13.11 -16.08
C GLU A 90 -1.10 12.32 -14.89
N GLY A 91 -0.66 13.01 -13.84
CA GLY A 91 -0.14 12.41 -12.62
C GLY A 91 -1.26 11.77 -11.81
N ALA A 92 -2.35 12.51 -11.58
CA ALA A 92 -3.52 11.99 -10.85
C ALA A 92 -4.10 10.74 -11.52
N VAL A 93 -4.20 10.74 -12.85
CA VAL A 93 -4.73 9.61 -13.62
C VAL A 93 -3.81 8.39 -13.55
N ARG A 94 -2.49 8.60 -13.58
CA ARG A 94 -1.53 7.51 -13.41
C ARG A 94 -1.54 6.96 -11.99
N LEU A 95 -1.64 7.82 -10.98
CA LEU A 95 -1.76 7.39 -9.58
C LEU A 95 -3.03 6.55 -9.37
N ALA A 96 -4.16 6.99 -9.93
CA ALA A 96 -5.40 6.23 -9.91
C ALA A 96 -5.26 4.87 -10.61
N SER A 97 -4.56 4.81 -11.73
CA SER A 97 -4.29 3.53 -12.43
C SER A 97 -3.47 2.56 -11.57
N ILE A 98 -2.46 3.04 -10.85
CA ILE A 98 -1.67 2.23 -9.91
C ILE A 98 -2.58 1.72 -8.78
N ALA A 99 -3.41 2.60 -8.20
CA ALA A 99 -4.36 2.23 -7.15
C ALA A 99 -5.36 1.16 -7.62
N VAL A 100 -5.92 1.29 -8.82
CA VAL A 100 -6.84 0.30 -9.40
C VAL A 100 -6.19 -1.08 -9.52
N GLN A 101 -4.93 -1.14 -9.99
CA GLN A 101 -4.21 -2.41 -10.10
C GLN A 101 -3.99 -3.06 -8.72
N CYS A 102 -3.65 -2.25 -7.71
CA CYS A 102 -3.50 -2.71 -6.32
C CYS A 102 -4.82 -3.23 -5.73
N LEU A 103 -5.94 -2.61 -6.10
CA LEU A 103 -7.31 -2.93 -5.64
C LEU A 103 -7.98 -4.08 -6.42
N SER A 104 -7.22 -4.80 -7.26
CA SER A 104 -7.73 -5.95 -8.01
C SER A 104 -8.36 -6.99 -7.09
N PHE A 105 -9.53 -7.51 -7.47
CA PHE A 105 -10.24 -8.54 -6.71
C PHE A 105 -9.38 -9.80 -6.55
N GLU A 106 -8.80 -10.27 -7.66
CA GLU A 106 -7.89 -11.41 -7.70
C GLU A 106 -6.49 -11.02 -7.16
N PRO A 107 -6.00 -11.63 -6.06
CA PRO A 107 -4.68 -11.32 -5.51
C PRO A 107 -3.50 -11.55 -6.47
N LYS A 108 -3.63 -12.50 -7.40
CA LYS A 108 -2.60 -12.79 -8.41
C LYS A 108 -2.45 -11.69 -9.45
N SER A 109 -3.53 -10.96 -9.74
CA SER A 109 -3.55 -9.84 -10.69
C SER A 109 -3.00 -8.54 -10.10
N ARG A 110 -2.82 -8.47 -8.79
CA ARG A 110 -2.19 -7.32 -8.13
C ARG A 110 -0.71 -7.26 -8.55
N PRO A 111 -0.08 -6.07 -8.58
CA PRO A 111 1.36 -5.94 -8.73
C PRO A 111 2.11 -6.35 -7.45
N THR A 112 3.43 -6.56 -7.55
CA THR A 112 4.29 -6.67 -6.36
C THR A 112 4.55 -5.28 -5.80
N MET A 113 4.85 -5.17 -4.50
CA MET A 113 5.17 -3.86 -3.89
C MET A 113 6.36 -3.16 -4.59
N ASP A 114 7.34 -3.94 -5.03
CA ASP A 114 8.48 -3.46 -5.81
C ASP A 114 8.06 -2.85 -7.17
N GLN A 115 7.10 -3.46 -7.88
CA GLN A 115 6.50 -2.88 -9.09
C GLN A 115 5.73 -1.58 -8.78
N VAL A 116 4.98 -1.55 -7.67
CA VAL A 116 4.24 -0.36 -7.23
C VAL A 116 5.19 0.80 -6.95
N VAL A 117 6.26 0.57 -6.19
CA VAL A 117 7.27 1.60 -5.89
C VAL A 117 7.92 2.12 -7.17
N ARG A 118 8.32 1.22 -8.09
CA ARG A 118 8.87 1.65 -9.39
C ARG A 118 7.92 2.57 -10.17
N ALA A 119 6.63 2.22 -10.22
CA ALA A 119 5.62 3.02 -10.90
C ALA A 119 5.44 4.40 -10.25
N LEU A 120 5.47 4.47 -8.92
CA LEU A 120 5.38 5.72 -8.16
C LEU A 120 6.61 6.62 -8.35
N VAL A 121 7.82 6.05 -8.36
CA VAL A 121 9.06 6.80 -8.61
C VAL A 121 9.05 7.41 -10.01
N GLN A 122 8.68 6.62 -11.04
CA GLN A 122 8.55 7.14 -12.41
C GLN A 122 7.48 8.25 -12.52
N LEU A 123 6.40 8.14 -11.74
CA LEU A 123 5.38 9.18 -11.67
C LEU A 123 5.96 10.46 -11.09
N GLN A 124 6.71 10.39 -9.99
CA GLN A 124 7.37 11.53 -9.36
C GLN A 124 8.34 12.23 -10.32
N ASP A 125 9.21 11.47 -10.99
CA ASP A 125 10.18 12.00 -11.96
C ASP A 125 9.49 12.73 -13.14
N SER A 126 8.30 12.29 -13.53
CA SER A 126 7.52 12.94 -14.59
C SER A 126 6.78 14.21 -14.12
N VAL A 127 6.54 14.35 -12.81
CA VAL A 127 5.93 15.54 -12.20
C VAL A 127 6.99 16.61 -11.97
N VAL A 128 8.20 16.22 -11.54
CA VAL A 128 9.35 17.10 -11.29
C VAL A 128 10.13 17.36 -12.59
N LYS A 129 9.53 18.09 -13.53
CA LYS A 129 10.33 18.96 -14.41
C LYS A 129 10.40 20.31 -13.72
N PRO A 130 11.55 20.73 -13.17
CA PRO A 130 11.60 21.90 -12.30
C PRO A 130 11.46 23.17 -13.14
N ALA A 131 10.31 23.83 -13.03
CA ALA A 131 10.30 25.28 -13.12
C ALA A 131 10.79 25.77 -11.75
N ASN A 132 12.09 26.11 -11.69
CA ASN A 132 12.75 26.81 -10.59
C ASN A 132 12.47 26.27 -9.18
N VAL A 133 13.08 25.14 -8.84
CA VAL A 133 13.32 24.77 -7.43
C VAL A 133 14.77 24.35 -7.35
N ASP A 134 15.56 25.07 -6.56
CA ASP A 134 16.97 24.77 -6.33
C ASP A 134 17.14 23.30 -5.93
N PRO A 135 18.06 22.55 -6.56
CA PRO A 135 18.21 21.13 -6.31
C PRO A 135 18.78 20.90 -4.91
N LEU A 136 17.90 20.62 -3.94
CA LEU A 136 18.27 19.86 -2.76
C LEU A 136 18.84 18.52 -3.23
N LYS A 137 20.15 18.37 -3.04
CA LYS A 137 20.97 17.20 -3.35
C LYS A 137 20.33 15.90 -2.84
N VAL A 138 19.60 15.20 -3.70
CA VAL A 138 19.42 13.75 -3.59
C VAL A 138 20.65 13.11 -4.22
N LYS A 139 21.71 12.98 -3.43
CA LYS A 139 22.81 12.07 -3.78
C LYS A 139 22.40 10.67 -3.31
N ASP A 140 22.62 9.71 -4.20
CA ASP A 140 22.76 8.28 -3.91
C ASP A 140 21.52 7.37 -3.97
N THR A 141 20.60 7.55 -4.92
CA THR A 141 19.67 6.46 -5.32
C THR A 141 20.32 5.40 -6.21
N LYS A 142 21.54 5.66 -6.73
CA LYS A 142 22.32 4.69 -7.54
C LYS A 142 23.07 3.63 -6.72
N LYS A 143 23.08 3.72 -5.37
CA LYS A 143 23.70 2.70 -4.51
C LYS A 143 22.74 1.60 -4.04
N LEU A 144 21.44 1.77 -4.26
CA LEU A 144 20.41 0.79 -3.88
C LEU A 144 20.13 -0.26 -4.96
N VAL A 145 20.69 -0.10 -6.16
CA VAL A 145 20.50 -1.01 -7.29
C VAL A 145 21.85 -1.46 -7.86
N GLY A 146 22.59 -2.29 -7.13
CA GLY A 146 23.74 -2.97 -7.74
C GLY A 146 24.63 -3.77 -6.80
N LEU A 147 24.55 -5.10 -6.98
CA LEU A 147 25.53 -6.15 -6.64
C LEU A 147 25.43 -6.64 -5.18
N LYS A 148 25.28 -7.94 -4.88
CA LYS A 148 25.64 -9.14 -5.64
C LYS A 148 24.90 -10.35 -5.05
N THR A 149 24.57 -11.27 -5.94
CA THR A 149 24.33 -12.68 -5.64
C THR A 149 25.48 -13.26 -4.79
N GLU A 150 25.11 -14.18 -3.90
CA GLU A 150 25.91 -15.21 -3.21
C GLU A 150 26.56 -14.91 -1.83
N ASP A 151 26.24 -15.85 -0.93
CA ASP A 151 26.95 -16.37 0.24
C ASP A 151 26.76 -15.79 1.66
N LYS A 152 26.45 -16.76 2.55
CA LYS A 152 26.66 -16.86 4.01
C LYS A 152 25.47 -16.58 4.96
N TYR A 153 24.51 -17.51 5.00
CA TYR A 153 23.78 -17.83 6.23
C TYR A 153 24.49 -18.98 6.96
N GLN A 154 25.62 -18.69 7.60
CA GLN A 154 26.19 -19.61 8.60
C GLN A 154 26.81 -18.85 9.77
N ARG A 155 26.37 -19.26 10.96
CA ARG A 155 27.00 -19.13 12.30
C ARG A 155 26.91 -17.74 12.94
N ASN A 156 26.55 -17.58 14.21
CA ASN A 156 26.24 -18.50 15.32
C ASN A 156 25.66 -17.64 16.45
N GLY A 157 24.78 -18.18 17.29
CA GLY A 157 24.41 -17.49 18.51
C GLY A 157 23.32 -18.10 19.37
N LEU A 158 23.37 -19.41 19.69
CA LEU A 158 22.74 -19.88 20.93
C LEU A 158 23.73 -20.74 21.71
N ASN A 159 24.39 -20.10 22.66
CA ASN A 159 25.23 -20.70 23.68
C ASN A 159 24.32 -21.36 24.73
N LYS A 160 24.37 -22.69 24.86
CA LYS A 160 23.92 -23.39 26.07
C LYS A 160 25.12 -24.09 26.67
N LYS A 161 25.61 -23.50 27.75
CA LYS A 161 26.63 -24.01 28.65
C LYS A 161 26.03 -25.08 29.59
N THR A 162 26.82 -26.13 29.79
CA THR A 162 26.98 -26.94 31.01
C THR A 162 25.85 -27.90 31.43
N VAL A 163 26.13 -29.20 31.31
CA VAL A 163 26.40 -30.07 32.48
C VAL A 163 27.30 -31.22 32.05
N GLY A 164 28.42 -31.38 32.76
CA GLY A 164 29.30 -32.53 32.67
C GLY A 164 29.14 -33.39 33.92
N LEU A 165 29.12 -34.71 33.70
CA LEU A 165 29.68 -35.83 34.47
C LEU A 165 29.05 -37.11 33.93
#